data_AF-A0A497MSA6-F1
#
_entry.id   AF-A0A497MSA6-F1
#
_cell.length_a   1.000
_cell.length_b   1.000
_cell.length_c   1.000
_cell.angle_alpha   90.00
_cell.angle_beta   90.00
_cell.angle_gamma   90.00
#
_symmetry.space_group_name_H-M   'P 1'
#
loop_
_entity.id
_entity.type
_entity.pdbx_description
1 polymer ?
#
loop_
_entity_poly.entity_id
_entity_poly.type
_entity_poly.pdbx_seq_one_letter_code
_entity_poly.pdbx_strand_id
1 'polypeptide(L)'
;MHEVVFADLPEVGSSITQNEPYGTLESVKAVSDLIAPISGTVVEVNQSVLDNPGLINEDPYGEGWLIVVSPSNLEAELQNLMDFNAAVDWHKELASGG
;
A
#
# COMPACT_ATOMS: atom_id res chain seq x y z
N MET A 1 -10.98 1.75 -5.79
CA MET A 1 -10.23 2.63 -6.71
C MET A 1 -10.61 2.27 -8.13
N HIS A 2 -10.72 3.25 -9.03
CA HIS A 2 -10.84 2.98 -10.47
C HIS A 2 -9.44 2.67 -11.04
N GLU A 3 -9.34 2.53 -12.37
CA GLU A 3 -8.06 2.35 -13.08
C GLU A 3 -7.01 3.36 -12.62
N VAL A 4 -5.91 2.84 -12.08
CA VAL A 4 -4.77 3.62 -11.60
C VAL A 4 -3.95 4.04 -12.81
N VAL A 5 -3.67 5.34 -12.89
CA VAL A 5 -2.96 5.94 -14.02
C VAL A 5 -1.58 6.47 -13.61
N PHE A 6 -1.33 6.59 -12.31
CA PHE A 6 -0.06 7.08 -11.78
C PHE A 6 0.17 6.62 -10.34
N ALA A 7 1.44 6.40 -9.99
CA ALA A 7 1.89 6.07 -8.65
C ALA A 7 3.09 6.95 -8.28
N ASP A 8 2.98 7.67 -7.16
CA ASP A 8 4.08 8.41 -6.54
C ASP A 8 4.61 7.60 -5.36
N LEU A 9 5.82 7.07 -5.49
CA LEU A 9 6.45 6.18 -4.53
C LEU A 9 7.75 6.80 -4.00
N PRO A 10 8.11 6.54 -2.74
CA PRO A 10 9.32 7.06 -2.13
C PRO A 10 10.57 6.44 -2.76
N GLU A 11 11.71 7.14 -2.66
CA GLU A 11 12.99 6.60 -3.13
C GLU A 11 13.54 5.50 -2.20
N VAL A 12 14.31 4.57 -2.75
CA VAL A 12 15.11 3.61 -1.96
C VAL A 12 16.01 4.35 -0.96
N GLY A 13 15.99 3.91 0.29
CA GLY A 13 16.67 4.55 1.41
C GLY A 13 15.79 5.53 2.21
N SER A 14 14.60 5.86 1.72
CA SER A 14 13.62 6.67 2.47
C SER A 14 13.06 5.90 3.67
N SER A 15 12.78 6.61 4.75
CA SER A 15 12.09 6.05 5.92
C SER A 15 10.58 6.25 5.80
N ILE A 16 9.81 5.26 6.26
CA ILE A 16 8.35 5.31 6.38
C ILE A 16 7.95 4.99 7.83
N THR A 17 6.79 5.49 8.27
CA THR A 17 6.27 5.32 9.63
C THR A 17 4.89 4.67 9.60
N GLN A 18 4.64 3.67 10.45
CA GLN A 18 3.32 3.01 10.55
C GLN A 18 2.20 4.05 10.72
N ASN A 19 1.13 3.88 9.94
CA ASN A 19 -0.05 4.75 9.90
C ASN A 19 0.17 6.16 9.32
N GLU A 20 1.34 6.45 8.76
CA GLU A 20 1.60 7.70 8.02
C GLU A 20 1.60 7.46 6.50
N PRO A 21 1.23 8.46 5.69
CA PRO A 21 1.38 8.39 4.23
C PRO A 21 2.84 8.26 3.81
N TYR A 22 3.12 7.38 2.85
CA TYR A 22 4.46 7.24 2.23
C TYR A 22 4.49 7.55 0.73
N GLY A 23 3.33 7.65 0.09
CA GLY A 23 3.19 7.86 -1.35
C GLY A 23 1.72 8.07 -1.70
N THR A 24 1.42 8.20 -3.00
CA THR A 24 0.04 8.37 -3.48
C THR A 24 -0.23 7.55 -4.73
N LEU A 25 -1.48 7.13 -4.91
CA LEU A 25 -1.99 6.58 -6.15
C LEU A 25 -3.02 7.52 -6.75
N GLU A 26 -2.90 7.79 -8.04
CA GLU A 26 -3.86 8.57 -8.79
C GLU A 26 -4.59 7.70 -9.81
N SER A 27 -5.91 7.87 -9.83
CA SER A 27 -6.82 7.34 -10.84
C SER A 27 -7.49 8.51 -11.55
N VAL A 28 -8.18 8.24 -12.66
CA VAL A 28 -8.96 9.26 -13.40
C VAL A 28 -10.01 9.98 -12.53
N LYS A 29 -10.38 9.41 -11.37
CA LYS A 29 -11.45 9.93 -10.51
C LYS A 29 -11.00 10.44 -9.15
N ALA A 30 -9.85 10.00 -8.66
CA ALA A 30 -9.44 10.24 -7.29
C ALA A 30 -7.93 10.04 -7.12
N VAL A 31 -7.40 10.76 -6.14
CA VAL A 31 -6.06 10.55 -5.56
C VAL A 31 -6.27 9.92 -4.18
N SER A 32 -5.49 8.90 -3.86
CA SER A 32 -5.49 8.24 -2.55
C SER A 32 -4.09 8.18 -1.99
N ASP A 33 -3.95 8.49 -0.71
CA ASP A 33 -2.70 8.27 0.01
C ASP A 33 -2.47 6.77 0.20
N LEU A 34 -1.21 6.38 0.14
CA LEU A 34 -0.72 5.07 0.52
C LEU A 34 -0.21 5.15 1.96
N ILE A 35 -0.90 4.47 2.87
CA ILE A 35 -0.56 4.46 4.29
C ILE A 35 0.38 3.30 4.58
N ALA A 36 1.48 3.58 5.28
CA ALA A 36 2.48 2.57 5.58
C ALA A 36 1.94 1.59 6.66
N PRO A 37 1.97 0.28 6.40
CA PRO A 37 1.49 -0.72 7.37
C PRO A 37 2.48 -0.93 8.53
N ILE A 38 3.76 -0.62 8.32
CA ILE A 38 4.85 -0.76 9.29
C ILE A 38 5.85 0.38 9.10
N SER A 39 6.65 0.64 10.13
CA SER A 39 7.78 1.56 10.07
C SER A 39 9.04 0.85 9.56
N GLY A 40 9.87 1.55 8.80
CA GLY A 40 11.12 1.00 8.31
C GLY A 40 11.76 1.83 7.20
N THR A 41 12.72 1.22 6.50
CA THR A 41 13.43 1.83 5.37
C THR A 41 13.06 1.11 4.09
N VAL A 42 12.73 1.88 3.05
CA VAL A 42 12.46 1.36 1.70
C VAL A 42 13.76 0.79 1.13
N VAL A 43 13.76 -0.49 0.77
CA VAL A 43 14.93 -1.17 0.18
C VAL A 43 14.75 -1.46 -1.30
N GLU A 44 13.51 -1.45 -1.79
CA GLU A 44 13.18 -1.66 -3.21
C GLU A 44 11.89 -0.95 -3.58
N VAL A 45 11.80 -0.49 -4.83
CA VAL A 45 10.61 0.15 -5.43
C VAL A 45 10.34 -0.54 -6.77
N ASN A 46 9.08 -0.85 -7.04
CA ASN A 46 8.71 -1.57 -8.25
C ASN A 46 8.65 -0.64 -9.47
N GLN A 47 9.71 -0.64 -10.28
CA GLN A 47 9.75 0.17 -11.49
C GLN A 47 8.75 -0.27 -12.56
N SER A 48 8.37 -1.55 -12.58
CA SER A 48 7.34 -2.03 -13.53
C SER A 48 5.99 -1.35 -13.29
N VAL A 49 5.65 -1.05 -12.04
CA VAL A 49 4.43 -0.31 -11.68
C VAL A 49 4.53 1.17 -12.03
N LEU A 50 5.71 1.79 -11.90
CA LEU A 50 5.89 3.19 -12.33
C LEU A 50 5.75 3.34 -13.85
N ASP A 51 6.26 2.36 -14.61
CA ASP A 51 6.16 2.33 -16.07
C ASP A 51 4.77 1.88 -16.56
N ASN A 52 4.10 0.98 -15.82
CA ASN A 52 2.76 0.48 -16.10
C ASN A 52 1.88 0.42 -14.83
N PRO A 53 1.27 1.55 -14.43
CA PRO A 53 0.44 1.61 -13.22
C PRO A 53 -0.78 0.68 -13.21
N GLY A 54 -1.23 0.22 -14.39
CA GLY A 54 -2.34 -0.73 -14.54
C GLY A 54 -2.09 -2.07 -13.84
N LEU A 55 -0.83 -2.45 -13.60
CA LEU A 55 -0.47 -3.67 -12.85
C LEU A 55 -1.07 -3.71 -11.44
N ILE A 56 -1.26 -2.55 -10.80
CA ILE A 56 -1.89 -2.44 -9.48
C ILE A 56 -3.34 -2.95 -9.53
N ASN A 57 -4.04 -2.74 -10.64
CA ASN A 57 -5.40 -3.21 -10.81
C ASN A 57 -5.48 -4.68 -11.26
N GLU A 58 -4.53 -5.12 -12.09
CA GLU A 58 -4.53 -6.47 -12.70
C GLU A 58 -4.05 -7.55 -11.73
N ASP A 59 -2.93 -7.31 -11.03
CA ASP A 59 -2.29 -8.27 -10.14
C ASP A 59 -1.69 -7.59 -8.90
N PRO A 60 -2.52 -7.07 -7.96
CA PRO A 60 -2.07 -6.25 -6.83
C PRO A 60 -1.15 -6.98 -5.84
N TYR A 61 -1.15 -8.31 -5.84
CA TYR A 61 -0.36 -9.13 -4.92
C TYR A 61 0.81 -9.87 -5.59
N GLY A 62 0.82 -9.96 -6.93
CA GLY A 62 1.94 -10.46 -7.71
C GLY A 62 2.74 -9.29 -8.30
N GLU A 63 2.61 -9.06 -9.61
CA GLU A 63 3.42 -8.06 -10.33
C GLU A 63 3.17 -6.60 -9.90
N GLY A 64 2.04 -6.32 -9.26
CA GLY A 64 1.60 -4.98 -8.82
C GLY A 64 2.07 -4.54 -7.44
N TRP A 65 3.05 -5.21 -6.82
CA TRP A 65 3.64 -4.78 -5.55
C TRP A 65 4.27 -3.38 -5.66
N LEU A 66 4.34 -2.61 -4.58
CA LEU A 66 4.78 -1.20 -4.64
C LEU A 66 6.22 -0.99 -4.14
N ILE A 67 6.48 -1.40 -2.89
CA ILE A 67 7.76 -1.22 -2.22
C ILE A 67 8.11 -2.45 -1.37
N VAL A 68 9.40 -2.68 -1.17
CA VAL A 68 9.92 -3.60 -0.14
C VAL A 68 10.54 -2.77 0.97
N VAL A 69 10.25 -3.14 2.22
CA VAL A 69 10.65 -2.37 3.41
C VAL A 69 11.47 -3.27 4.33
N SER A 70 12.63 -2.77 4.77
CA SER A 70 13.37 -3.31 5.92
C SER A 70 12.75 -2.76 7.20
N PRO A 71 12.04 -3.58 8.00
CA PRO A 71 11.28 -3.08 9.14
C PRO A 71 12.19 -2.59 10.29
N SER A 72 11.76 -1.56 11.01
CA SER A 72 12.46 -1.10 12.22
C SER A 72 11.91 -1.68 13.52
N ASN A 73 10.63 -2.10 13.55
CA ASN A 73 9.97 -2.62 14.76
C ASN A 73 8.90 -3.69 14.44
N LEU A 74 9.28 -4.70 13.65
CA LEU A 74 8.34 -5.65 13.06
C LEU A 74 7.46 -6.38 14.08
N GLU A 75 8.04 -6.94 15.15
CA GLU A 75 7.31 -7.77 16.10
C GLU A 75 6.18 -7.02 16.83
N ALA A 76 6.40 -5.75 17.16
CA ALA A 76 5.40 -4.93 17.82
C ALA A 76 4.34 -4.43 16.82
N GLU A 77 4.76 -4.00 15.63
CA GLU A 77 3.86 -3.37 14.66
C GLU A 77 2.96 -4.37 13.93
N LEU A 78 3.39 -5.63 13.76
CA LEU A 78 2.54 -6.68 13.22
C LEU A 78 1.29 -6.94 14.07
N GLN A 79 1.36 -6.71 15.39
CA GLN A 79 0.24 -6.89 16.30
C GLN A 79 -0.84 -5.82 16.12
N ASN A 80 -0.49 -4.70 15.47
CA ASN A 80 -1.42 -3.60 15.17
C ASN A 80 -2.16 -3.82 13.83
N LEU A 81 -1.76 -4.82 13.05
CA LEU A 81 -2.38 -5.13 11.77
C LEU A 81 -3.56 -6.08 11.94
N MET A 82 -4.53 -5.93 11.05
CA MET A 82 -5.65 -6.87 10.96
C MET A 82 -5.20 -8.15 10.29
N ASP A 83 -5.61 -9.29 10.84
CA ASP A 83 -5.53 -10.55 10.11
C ASP A 83 -6.62 -10.64 9.03
N PHE A 84 -6.55 -11.70 8.21
CA PHE A 84 -7.48 -11.92 7.12
C PHE A 84 -8.95 -11.95 7.57
N ASN A 85 -9.27 -12.62 8.68
CA ASN A 85 -10.65 -12.75 9.13
C ASN A 85 -11.20 -11.42 9.62
N ALA A 86 -10.40 -10.69 10.40
CA ALA A 86 -10.76 -9.35 10.85
C ALA A 86 -10.99 -8.40 9.66
N ALA A 87 -10.14 -8.46 8.62
CA ALA A 87 -10.29 -7.65 7.42
C ALA A 87 -11.57 -7.98 6.64
N VAL A 88 -11.94 -9.27 6.56
CA VAL A 88 -13.18 -9.72 5.92
C VAL A 88 -14.41 -9.20 6.66
N ASP A 89 -14.42 -9.26 7.98
CA ASP A 89 -15.58 -8.82 8.78
C ASP A 89 -15.74 -7.29 8.74
N TRP A 90 -14.65 -6.54 8.84
CA TRP A 90 -14.66 -5.09 8.62
C TRP A 90 -15.22 -4.71 7.24
N HIS A 91 -14.84 -5.44 6.19
CA HIS A 91 -15.35 -5.18 4.85
C HIS A 91 -16.86 -5.44 4.73
N LYS A 92 -17.37 -6.51 5.37
CA LYS A 92 -18.82 -6.78 5.41
C LYS A 92 -19.58 -5.67 6.13
N GLU A 93 -19.05 -5.18 7.25
CA GLU A 93 -19.65 -4.09 8.01
C GLU A 93 -19.77 -2.83 7.15
N LEU A 94 -18.69 -2.42 6.47
CA LEU A 94 -18.70 -1.29 5.53
C LEU A 94 -19.72 -1.46 4.41
N ALA A 95 -19.83 -2.66 3.84
CA ALA A 95 -20.79 -2.94 2.76
C ALA A 95 -22.25 -2.96 3.25
N SER A 96 -22.48 -3.25 4.53
CA SER A 96 -23.81 -3.28 5.15
C SER A 96 -24.27 -1.92 5.71
N GLY A 97 -23.35 -0.96 5.85
CA GLY A 97 -23.58 0.35 6.47
C GLY A 97 -23.46 1.52 5.49
N GLY A 98 -24.27 1.51 4.42
CA GLY A 98 -24.46 2.61 3.46
C GLY A 98 -25.92 2.83 3.12
#